data_AF-A0A0X3RP46-F1
#
_entry.id   AF-A0A0X3RP46-F1
#
_cell.length_a   1.000
_cell.length_b   1.000
_cell.length_c   1.000
_cell.angle_alpha   90.00
_cell.angle_beta   90.00
_cell.angle_gamma   90.00
#
_symmetry.space_group_name_H-M   'P 1'
#
loop_
_entity.id
_entity.type
_entity.pdbx_description
1 polymer ?
#
loop_
_entity_poly.entity_id
_entity_poly.type
_entity_poly.pdbx_seq_one_letter_code
_entity_poly.pdbx_strand_id
1 'polypeptide(L)'
;MLPKTFRWAFAVTVLGLVLGVLYEGWTALGFVAILAVLEISLSFDNAVVNAGVLKKMNAFWQKIFLTVGVLIAVFGMRLLFPVVVVAVTAKKTPYEAVNLALTDKDRYQQLVTDAHPAIAAFGGMFLLMIFLDFIFEERDIQWLAWLERPLSKLSKVDMLSVCIALAVLLITSSTFATQAHQHGGTHVDKAQTVLVSGVAGLITYLVVGGLSGYFENRLEEEDETESDAKSAVLLAGRAAFFMFLYLEVLDASFSFDGVIGAFAITNDIVLMALGLGMGAMYVRSLTVYLVRQGTLDEYVYLEHGAHYAIGALAVILMVTIQYEINEVITGLVGVVLIAWSFWSSVRRNQEPAMTKSEPETLTVP
;
A
#
# COMPACT_ATOMS: atom_id res chain seq x y z
N MET A 1 5.68 20.08 -17.18
CA MET A 1 6.35 19.06 -16.35
C MET A 1 5.54 17.76 -16.28
N LEU A 2 4.20 17.82 -16.17
CA LEU A 2 3.27 16.68 -16.35
C LEU A 2 3.61 15.68 -17.49
N PRO A 3 3.84 16.09 -18.76
CA PRO A 3 4.09 15.12 -19.83
C PRO A 3 5.42 14.36 -19.70
N LYS A 4 6.40 14.87 -18.93
CA LYS A 4 7.66 14.17 -18.72
C LYS A 4 7.53 13.05 -17.69
N THR A 5 6.74 13.24 -16.64
CA THR A 5 6.51 12.23 -15.59
C THR A 5 5.65 11.07 -16.10
N PHE A 6 4.58 11.37 -16.84
CA PHE A 6 3.63 10.37 -17.34
C PHE A 6 4.01 9.75 -18.68
N ARG A 7 5.16 10.11 -19.28
CA ARG A 7 5.56 9.64 -20.61
C ARG A 7 5.57 8.10 -20.72
N TRP A 8 6.06 7.43 -19.68
CA TRP A 8 6.09 5.96 -19.65
C TRP A 8 4.70 5.36 -19.45
N ALA A 9 3.85 5.98 -18.62
CA ALA A 9 2.46 5.54 -18.47
C ALA A 9 1.69 5.64 -19.80
N PHE A 10 1.88 6.72 -20.57
CA PHE A 10 1.29 6.85 -21.91
C PHE A 10 1.84 5.81 -22.89
N ALA A 11 3.15 5.56 -22.88
CA ALA A 11 3.75 4.54 -23.74
C ALA A 11 3.21 3.14 -23.42
N VAL A 12 3.11 2.78 -22.12
CA VAL A 12 2.54 1.51 -21.67
C VAL A 12 1.04 1.44 -21.99
N THR A 13 0.31 2.56 -21.91
CA THR A 13 -1.10 2.62 -22.32
C THR A 13 -1.27 2.27 -23.79
N VAL A 14 -0.52 2.94 -24.68
CA VAL A 14 -0.61 2.67 -26.12
C VAL A 14 -0.22 1.21 -26.41
N LEU A 15 0.88 0.74 -25.82
CA LEU A 15 1.33 -0.64 -26.00
C LEU A 15 0.29 -1.64 -25.48
N GLY A 16 -0.24 -1.43 -24.28
CA GLY A 16 -1.22 -2.31 -23.65
C GLY A 16 -2.53 -2.38 -24.41
N LEU A 17 -3.03 -1.25 -24.92
CA LEU A 17 -4.23 -1.22 -25.77
C LEU A 17 -3.99 -1.92 -27.12
N VAL A 18 -2.84 -1.70 -27.77
CA VAL A 18 -2.49 -2.39 -29.02
C VAL A 18 -2.37 -3.90 -28.79
N LEU A 19 -1.66 -4.33 -27.75
CA LEU A 19 -1.54 -5.74 -27.39
C LEU A 19 -2.90 -6.37 -27.04
N GLY A 20 -3.77 -5.64 -26.33
CA GLY A 20 -5.13 -6.07 -26.05
C GLY A 20 -5.94 -6.30 -27.33
N VAL A 21 -5.90 -5.35 -28.27
CA VAL A 21 -6.59 -5.49 -29.56
C VAL A 21 -6.02 -6.65 -30.38
N LEU A 22 -4.72 -6.87 -30.36
CA LEU A 22 -4.10 -8.01 -31.05
C LEU A 22 -4.46 -9.36 -30.41
N TYR A 23 -4.72 -9.37 -29.10
CA TYR A 23 -5.03 -10.58 -28.34
C TYR A 23 -6.52 -10.99 -28.45
N GLU A 24 -7.44 -10.06 -28.19
CA GLU A 24 -8.88 -10.36 -28.09
C GLU A 24 -9.77 -9.44 -28.96
N GLY A 25 -9.16 -8.61 -29.81
CA GLY A 25 -9.88 -7.68 -30.66
C GLY A 25 -10.37 -6.43 -29.91
N TRP A 26 -11.34 -5.73 -30.52
CA TRP A 26 -11.78 -4.41 -30.04
C TRP A 26 -12.45 -4.44 -28.65
N THR A 27 -12.99 -5.58 -28.22
CA THR A 27 -13.58 -5.76 -26.89
C THR A 27 -12.55 -5.64 -25.76
N ALA A 28 -11.29 -6.00 -26.03
CA ALA A 28 -10.20 -5.87 -25.08
C ALA A 28 -10.01 -4.43 -24.60
N LEU A 29 -10.25 -3.43 -25.46
CA LEU A 29 -10.13 -2.02 -25.10
C LEU A 29 -11.03 -1.65 -23.93
N GLY A 30 -12.27 -2.17 -23.91
CA GLY A 30 -13.22 -1.93 -22.83
C GLY A 30 -12.75 -2.51 -21.51
N PHE A 31 -12.36 -3.79 -21.51
CA PHE A 31 -11.85 -4.46 -20.32
C PHE A 31 -10.58 -3.79 -19.78
N VAL A 32 -9.57 -3.58 -20.62
CA VAL A 32 -8.29 -2.98 -20.23
C VAL A 32 -8.50 -1.55 -19.71
N ALA A 33 -9.37 -0.76 -20.32
CA ALA A 33 -9.67 0.59 -19.85
C ALA A 33 -10.38 0.60 -18.50
N ILE A 34 -11.41 -0.24 -18.31
CA ILE A 34 -12.13 -0.33 -17.03
C ILE A 34 -11.19 -0.79 -15.92
N LEU A 35 -10.38 -1.83 -16.18
CA LEU A 35 -9.40 -2.34 -15.23
C LEU A 35 -8.34 -1.30 -14.87
N ALA A 36 -7.87 -0.51 -15.84
CA ALA A 36 -6.93 0.57 -15.56
C ALA A 36 -7.54 1.67 -14.68
N VAL A 37 -8.80 2.05 -14.91
CA VAL A 37 -9.52 3.03 -14.08
C VAL A 37 -9.77 2.47 -12.68
N LEU A 38 -10.18 1.21 -12.58
CA LEU A 38 -10.38 0.50 -11.32
C LEU A 38 -9.11 0.51 -10.49
N GLU A 39 -7.98 0.12 -11.10
CA GLU A 39 -6.66 0.13 -10.46
C GLU A 39 -6.25 1.53 -9.98
N ILE A 40 -6.39 2.56 -10.83
CA ILE A 40 -6.03 3.94 -10.42
C ILE A 40 -6.87 4.40 -9.23
N SER A 41 -8.14 4.02 -9.20
CA SER A 41 -9.09 4.43 -8.18
C SER A 41 -8.84 3.71 -6.85
N LEU A 42 -8.64 2.39 -6.88
CA LEU A 42 -8.35 1.57 -5.70
C LEU A 42 -6.96 1.83 -5.11
N SER A 43 -5.99 2.23 -5.93
CA SER A 43 -4.59 2.41 -5.49
C SER A 43 -4.18 3.88 -5.34
N PHE A 44 -5.13 4.82 -5.33
CA PHE A 44 -4.81 6.25 -5.25
C PHE A 44 -4.21 6.66 -3.91
N ASP A 45 -4.80 6.22 -2.80
CA ASP A 45 -4.27 6.40 -1.45
C ASP A 45 -2.89 5.74 -1.29
N ASN A 46 -2.69 4.54 -1.84
CA ASN A 46 -1.37 3.90 -1.93
C ASN A 46 -0.35 4.82 -2.62
N ALA A 47 -0.70 5.53 -3.69
CA ALA A 47 0.21 6.46 -4.34
C ALA A 47 0.68 7.59 -3.42
N VAL A 48 -0.20 8.07 -2.53
CA VAL A 48 0.07 9.13 -1.55
C VAL A 48 0.96 8.60 -0.42
N VAL A 49 0.66 7.42 0.13
CA VAL A 49 1.47 6.77 1.16
C VAL A 49 2.88 6.50 0.66
N ASN A 50 2.99 5.90 -0.53
CA ASN A 50 4.27 5.67 -1.19
C ASN A 50 5.05 6.97 -1.39
N ALA A 51 4.39 8.07 -1.71
CA ALA A 51 5.05 9.36 -1.89
C ALA A 51 5.62 9.88 -0.56
N GLY A 52 4.92 9.65 0.56
CA GLY A 52 5.36 10.02 1.91
C GLY A 52 6.61 9.25 2.37
N VAL A 53 6.80 8.02 1.92
CA VAL A 53 8.04 7.25 2.18
C VAL A 53 9.12 7.61 1.17
N LEU A 54 8.77 7.69 -0.12
CA LEU A 54 9.70 7.96 -1.22
C LEU A 54 10.37 9.35 -1.11
N LYS A 55 9.68 10.34 -0.51
CA LYS A 55 10.26 11.68 -0.25
C LYS A 55 11.46 11.62 0.70
N LYS A 56 11.53 10.61 1.58
CA LYS A 56 12.65 10.39 2.52
C LYS A 56 13.88 9.77 1.84
N MET A 57 13.74 9.32 0.59
CA MET A 57 14.80 8.62 -0.14
C MET A 57 15.56 9.56 -1.10
N ASN A 58 16.85 9.28 -1.29
CA ASN A 58 17.67 10.03 -2.25
C ASN A 58 17.25 9.79 -3.72
N ALA A 59 17.74 10.62 -4.64
CA ALA A 59 17.37 10.57 -6.06
C ALA A 59 17.71 9.23 -6.75
N PHE A 60 18.71 8.49 -6.27
CA PHE A 60 19.05 7.17 -6.80
C PHE A 60 17.95 6.15 -6.50
N TRP A 61 17.50 6.08 -5.25
CA TRP A 61 16.42 5.18 -4.85
C TRP A 61 15.06 5.57 -5.43
N GLN A 62 14.79 6.87 -5.58
CA GLN A 62 13.62 7.34 -6.33
C GLN A 62 13.64 6.85 -7.79
N LYS A 63 14.82 6.73 -8.40
CA LYS A 63 14.97 6.17 -9.75
C LYS A 63 14.77 4.65 -9.77
N ILE A 64 15.32 3.92 -8.79
CA ILE A 64 15.12 2.47 -8.65
C ILE A 64 13.64 2.13 -8.48
N PHE A 65 12.92 2.90 -7.67
CA PHE A 65 11.47 2.78 -7.50
C PHE A 65 10.71 2.91 -8.83
N LEU A 66 11.13 3.86 -9.69
CA LEU A 66 10.56 4.04 -11.03
C LEU A 66 10.94 2.99 -12.06
N THR A 67 12.05 2.27 -11.87
CA THR A 67 12.53 1.30 -12.85
C THR A 67 12.25 -0.13 -12.41
N VAL A 68 12.85 -0.54 -11.29
CA VAL A 68 12.72 -1.90 -10.74
C VAL A 68 11.40 -2.03 -10.01
N GLY A 69 11.03 -1.04 -9.20
CA GLY A 69 9.77 -1.06 -8.45
C GLY A 69 8.53 -1.04 -9.36
N VAL A 70 8.62 -0.47 -10.57
CA VAL A 70 7.57 -0.60 -11.59
C VAL A 70 7.46 -2.04 -12.10
N LEU A 71 8.59 -2.69 -12.38
CA LEU A 71 8.59 -4.08 -12.85
C LEU A 71 8.03 -5.01 -11.76
N ILE A 72 8.42 -4.81 -10.50
CA ILE A 72 7.90 -5.56 -9.37
C ILE A 72 6.41 -5.26 -9.16
N ALA A 73 5.96 -4.01 -9.18
CA ALA A 73 4.54 -3.70 -9.03
C ALA A 73 3.68 -4.32 -10.14
N VAL A 74 4.09 -4.17 -11.40
CA VAL A 74 3.30 -4.62 -12.56
C VAL A 74 3.38 -6.13 -12.74
N PHE A 75 4.58 -6.71 -12.80
CA PHE A 75 4.76 -8.13 -13.06
C PHE A 75 4.83 -8.95 -11.78
N GLY A 76 5.57 -8.46 -10.77
CA GLY A 76 5.68 -9.13 -9.47
C GLY A 76 4.32 -9.23 -8.78
N MET A 77 3.68 -8.11 -8.50
CA MET A 77 2.49 -8.10 -7.64
C MET A 77 1.18 -8.49 -8.33
N ARG A 78 1.06 -8.28 -9.64
CA ARG A 78 -0.20 -8.55 -10.36
C ARG A 78 -0.20 -9.84 -11.17
N LEU A 79 0.98 -10.34 -11.57
CA LEU A 79 1.10 -11.60 -12.31
C LEU A 79 1.73 -12.70 -11.46
N LEU A 80 2.93 -12.45 -10.92
CA LEU A 80 3.68 -13.47 -10.20
C LEU A 80 3.08 -13.78 -8.82
N PHE A 81 2.65 -12.76 -8.07
CA PHE A 81 2.17 -12.92 -6.71
C PHE A 81 0.90 -13.78 -6.61
N PRO A 82 -0.16 -13.56 -7.42
CA PRO A 82 -1.32 -14.44 -7.42
C PRO A 82 -0.95 -15.90 -7.74
N VAL A 83 -0.01 -16.12 -8.67
CA VAL A 83 0.50 -17.46 -9.01
C VAL A 83 1.25 -18.09 -7.82
N VAL A 84 2.12 -17.34 -7.16
CA VAL A 84 2.88 -17.81 -5.98
C VAL A 84 1.93 -18.15 -4.84
N VAL A 85 0.93 -17.31 -4.59
CA VAL A 85 -0.10 -17.56 -3.59
C VAL A 85 -0.81 -18.87 -3.89
N VAL A 86 -1.33 -19.05 -5.11
CA VAL A 86 -2.04 -20.27 -5.50
C VAL A 86 -1.14 -21.50 -5.38
N ALA A 87 0.14 -21.39 -5.76
CA ALA A 87 1.09 -22.49 -5.60
C ALA A 87 1.23 -22.90 -4.13
N VAL A 88 1.34 -21.95 -3.22
CA VAL A 88 1.50 -22.22 -1.77
C VAL A 88 0.20 -22.71 -1.14
N THR A 89 -0.92 -22.02 -1.37
CA THR A 89 -2.20 -22.31 -0.70
C THR A 89 -2.87 -23.57 -1.25
N ALA A 90 -2.83 -23.77 -2.56
CA ALA A 90 -3.38 -24.96 -3.21
C ALA A 90 -2.38 -26.13 -3.27
N LYS A 91 -1.17 -25.97 -2.69
CA LYS A 91 -0.08 -26.96 -2.70
C LYS A 91 0.24 -27.47 -4.11
N LYS A 92 0.28 -26.56 -5.07
CA LYS A 92 0.61 -26.81 -6.48
C LYS A 92 2.05 -26.40 -6.77
N THR A 93 2.67 -27.05 -7.75
CA THR A 93 3.94 -26.54 -8.24
C THR A 93 3.75 -25.19 -8.95
N PRO A 94 4.75 -24.29 -8.97
CA PRO A 94 4.63 -23.01 -9.67
C PRO A 94 4.25 -23.17 -11.14
N TYR A 95 4.77 -24.21 -11.80
CA TYR A 95 4.41 -24.54 -13.18
C TYR A 95 2.92 -24.88 -13.33
N GLU A 96 2.37 -25.71 -12.44
CA GLU A 96 0.94 -26.04 -12.45
C GLU A 96 0.06 -24.82 -12.22
N ALA A 97 0.46 -23.90 -11.33
CA ALA A 97 -0.28 -22.68 -11.07
C ALA A 97 -0.32 -21.77 -12.31
N VAL A 98 0.81 -21.61 -13.03
CA VAL A 98 0.86 -20.88 -14.31
C VAL A 98 0.04 -21.59 -15.38
N ASN A 99 0.17 -22.91 -15.50
CA ASN A 99 -0.61 -23.66 -16.47
C ASN A 99 -2.11 -23.51 -16.21
N LEU A 100 -2.54 -23.64 -14.96
CA LEU A 100 -3.93 -23.46 -14.56
C LEU A 100 -4.44 -22.04 -14.90
N ALA A 101 -3.65 -21.02 -14.60
CA ALA A 101 -3.92 -19.63 -14.95
C ALA A 101 -4.23 -19.43 -16.46
N LEU A 102 -3.56 -20.19 -17.33
CA LEU A 102 -3.72 -20.07 -18.78
C LEU A 102 -4.80 -21.02 -19.36
N THR A 103 -4.98 -22.20 -18.77
CA THR A 103 -5.86 -23.24 -19.33
C THR A 103 -7.23 -23.32 -18.69
N ASP A 104 -7.36 -22.96 -17.40
CA ASP A 104 -8.59 -23.06 -16.62
C ASP A 104 -8.76 -21.83 -15.72
N LYS A 105 -9.24 -20.76 -16.34
CA LYS A 105 -9.37 -19.43 -15.75
C LYS A 105 -10.32 -19.40 -14.55
N ASP A 106 -11.42 -20.14 -14.64
CA ASP A 106 -12.43 -20.20 -13.56
C ASP A 106 -11.89 -20.94 -12.35
N ARG A 107 -11.18 -22.06 -12.57
CA ARG A 107 -10.53 -22.78 -11.45
C ARG A 107 -9.40 -21.96 -10.85
N TYR A 108 -8.67 -21.20 -11.65
CA TYR A 108 -7.65 -20.30 -11.15
C TYR A 108 -8.27 -19.19 -10.28
N GLN A 109 -9.32 -18.51 -10.76
CA GLN A 109 -10.06 -17.52 -10.00
C GLN A 109 -10.51 -18.09 -8.65
N GLN A 110 -11.11 -19.29 -8.65
CA GLN A 110 -11.51 -19.98 -7.42
C GLN A 110 -10.37 -20.09 -6.42
N LEU A 111 -9.20 -20.58 -6.85
CA LEU A 111 -8.05 -20.77 -5.95
C LEU A 111 -7.49 -19.44 -5.44
N VAL A 112 -7.53 -18.36 -6.24
CA VAL A 112 -7.12 -17.03 -5.79
C VAL A 112 -8.10 -16.47 -4.77
N THR A 113 -9.41 -16.58 -5.02
CA THR A 113 -10.47 -16.17 -4.08
C THR A 113 -10.39 -16.98 -2.78
N ASP A 114 -10.17 -18.30 -2.85
CA ASP A 114 -10.07 -19.15 -1.65
C ASP A 114 -8.81 -18.88 -0.82
N ALA A 115 -7.80 -18.24 -1.42
CA ALA A 115 -6.60 -17.77 -0.75
C ALA A 115 -6.78 -16.39 -0.08
N HIS A 116 -7.89 -15.68 -0.36
CA HIS A 116 -8.16 -14.35 0.16
C HIS A 116 -8.01 -14.24 1.69
N PRO A 117 -8.52 -15.17 2.53
CA PRO A 117 -8.35 -15.07 3.98
C PRO A 117 -6.89 -15.01 4.45
N ALA A 118 -5.99 -15.74 3.77
CA ALA A 118 -4.57 -15.74 4.09
C ALA A 118 -3.94 -14.39 3.75
N ILE A 119 -4.32 -13.80 2.62
CA ILE A 119 -3.71 -12.55 2.14
C ILE A 119 -4.27 -11.36 2.89
N ALA A 120 -5.59 -11.32 3.11
CA ALA A 120 -6.24 -10.29 3.88
C ALA A 120 -5.70 -10.24 5.32
N ALA A 121 -5.43 -11.39 5.94
CA ALA A 121 -4.78 -11.44 7.25
C ALA A 121 -3.33 -10.95 7.20
N PHE A 122 -2.53 -11.38 6.22
CA PHE A 122 -1.14 -10.95 6.07
C PHE A 122 -1.03 -9.44 5.82
N GLY A 123 -1.69 -8.95 4.77
CA GLY A 123 -1.68 -7.55 4.37
C GLY A 123 -2.38 -6.67 5.39
N GLY A 124 -3.54 -7.09 5.89
CA GLY A 124 -4.27 -6.36 6.93
C GLY A 124 -3.47 -6.18 8.21
N MET A 125 -2.71 -7.18 8.65
CA MET A 125 -1.83 -7.04 9.82
C MET A 125 -0.65 -6.10 9.55
N PHE A 126 -0.06 -6.17 8.35
CA PHE A 126 1.02 -5.27 7.93
C PHE A 126 0.53 -3.81 7.89
N LEU A 127 -0.60 -3.56 7.23
CA LEU A 127 -1.23 -2.23 7.14
C LEU A 127 -1.71 -1.71 8.50
N LEU A 128 -2.25 -2.59 9.36
CA LEU A 128 -2.65 -2.23 10.71
C LEU A 128 -1.46 -1.72 11.53
N MET A 129 -0.30 -2.37 11.42
CA MET A 129 0.92 -1.91 12.09
C MET A 129 1.35 -0.53 11.60
N ILE A 130 1.33 -0.28 10.28
CA ILE A 130 1.61 1.06 9.73
C ILE A 130 0.68 2.11 10.35
N PHE A 131 -0.61 1.80 10.42
CA PHE A 131 -1.60 2.71 10.99
C PHE A 131 -1.43 2.92 12.50
N LEU A 132 -1.13 1.87 13.27
CA LEU A 132 -0.94 1.98 14.71
C LEU A 132 0.34 2.74 15.06
N ASP A 133 1.43 2.50 14.35
CA ASP A 133 2.68 3.24 14.56
C ASP A 133 2.50 4.70 14.15
N PHE A 134 1.75 4.96 13.08
CA PHE A 134 1.31 6.31 12.76
C PHE A 134 0.49 6.90 13.92
N ILE A 135 -0.63 6.30 14.33
CA ILE A 135 -1.59 6.93 15.26
C ILE A 135 -1.01 7.23 16.64
N PHE A 136 0.01 6.46 17.07
CA PHE A 136 0.68 6.67 18.34
C PHE A 136 1.86 7.65 18.26
N GLU A 137 2.46 7.87 17.10
CA GLU A 137 3.57 8.84 16.96
C GLU A 137 3.17 10.26 17.40
N GLU A 138 4.00 10.90 18.22
CA GLU A 138 3.84 12.31 18.58
C GLU A 138 4.28 13.19 17.40
N ARG A 139 3.35 14.01 16.88
CA ARG A 139 3.59 14.88 15.72
C ARG A 139 3.12 16.31 15.96
N ASP A 140 3.84 17.26 15.37
CA ASP A 140 3.56 18.70 15.48
C ASP A 140 2.26 19.11 14.78
N ILE A 141 2.00 18.51 13.62
CA ILE A 141 0.75 18.70 12.89
C ILE A 141 -0.14 17.50 13.19
N GLN A 142 -1.39 17.80 13.55
CA GLN A 142 -2.43 16.81 13.78
C GLN A 142 -3.67 17.19 12.97
N TRP A 143 -4.20 16.24 12.19
CA TRP A 143 -5.38 16.50 11.37
C TRP A 143 -6.66 16.35 12.20
N LEU A 144 -6.85 15.18 12.83
CA LEU A 144 -7.95 14.91 13.74
C LEU A 144 -7.49 15.06 15.19
N ALA A 145 -7.15 16.30 15.60
CA ALA A 145 -6.53 16.59 16.89
C ALA A 145 -7.28 16.04 18.12
N TRP A 146 -8.60 15.87 18.05
CA TRP A 146 -9.41 15.29 19.13
C TRP A 146 -9.16 13.78 19.30
N LEU A 147 -8.76 13.08 18.24
CA LEU A 147 -8.45 11.65 18.22
C LEU A 147 -6.94 11.40 18.33
N GLU A 148 -6.13 12.18 17.61
CA GLU A 148 -4.67 12.00 17.56
C GLU A 148 -3.99 12.38 18.90
N ARG A 149 -4.40 13.46 19.58
CA ARG A 149 -3.80 13.88 20.87
C ARG A 149 -3.90 12.87 22.01
N PRO A 150 -5.06 12.24 22.27
CA PRO A 150 -5.13 11.23 23.32
C PRO A 150 -4.37 9.96 22.94
N LEU A 151 -4.40 9.57 21.66
CA LEU A 151 -3.71 8.37 21.18
C LEU A 151 -2.20 8.54 21.16
N SER A 152 -1.68 9.72 20.81
CA SER A 152 -0.23 9.97 20.78
C SER A 152 0.41 9.84 22.18
N LYS A 153 -0.34 10.07 23.26
CA LYS A 153 0.14 9.83 24.64
C LYS A 153 0.41 8.36 24.94
N LEU A 154 -0.18 7.45 24.17
CA LEU A 154 0.03 6.02 24.30
C LEU A 154 1.34 5.54 23.65
N SER A 155 2.05 6.40 22.90
CA SER A 155 3.42 6.13 22.40
C SER A 155 4.39 5.72 23.51
N LYS A 156 4.16 6.19 24.74
CA LYS A 156 5.03 5.93 25.89
C LYS A 156 5.03 4.46 26.34
N VAL A 157 4.10 3.66 25.84
CA VAL A 157 4.03 2.24 26.12
C VAL A 157 4.69 1.49 24.96
N ASP A 158 5.94 1.09 25.17
CA ASP A 158 6.68 0.27 24.23
C ASP A 158 5.87 -0.97 23.83
N MET A 159 5.85 -1.29 22.54
CA MET A 159 5.13 -2.43 21.95
C MET A 159 3.59 -2.41 22.07
N LEU A 160 2.96 -1.29 22.44
CA LEU A 160 1.50 -1.22 22.48
C LEU A 160 0.86 -1.51 21.11
N SER A 161 1.43 -1.00 20.01
CA SER A 161 0.99 -1.30 18.65
C SER A 161 0.93 -2.80 18.40
N VAL A 162 2.00 -3.52 18.78
CA VAL A 162 2.10 -4.98 18.60
C VAL A 162 1.06 -5.72 19.44
N CYS A 163 0.85 -5.31 20.68
CA CYS A 163 -0.16 -5.89 21.55
C CYS A 163 -1.59 -5.72 20.99
N ILE A 164 -1.92 -4.51 20.52
CA ILE A 164 -3.22 -4.23 19.91
C ILE A 164 -3.38 -5.03 18.62
N ALA A 165 -2.34 -5.06 17.78
CA ALA A 165 -2.35 -5.83 16.54
C ALA A 165 -2.60 -7.32 16.81
N LEU A 166 -1.88 -7.93 17.77
CA LEU A 166 -2.09 -9.32 18.16
C LEU A 166 -3.50 -9.55 18.73
N ALA A 167 -4.03 -8.63 19.53
CA ALA A 167 -5.40 -8.72 20.03
C ALA A 167 -6.42 -8.68 18.89
N VAL A 168 -6.26 -7.77 17.94
CA VAL A 168 -7.09 -7.71 16.72
C VAL A 168 -6.98 -9.01 15.94
N LEU A 169 -5.77 -9.54 15.73
CA LEU A 169 -5.56 -10.81 15.02
C LEU A 169 -6.25 -11.98 15.73
N LEU A 170 -6.17 -12.06 17.05
CA LEU A 170 -6.83 -13.11 17.83
C LEU A 170 -8.35 -13.00 17.72
N ILE A 171 -8.91 -11.79 17.79
CA ILE A 171 -10.33 -11.55 17.55
C ILE A 171 -10.69 -11.99 16.14
N THR A 172 -9.97 -11.51 15.12
CA THR A 172 -10.23 -11.85 13.72
C THR A 172 -10.18 -13.36 13.47
N SER A 173 -9.18 -14.03 14.02
CA SER A 173 -9.02 -15.48 13.92
C SER A 173 -10.12 -16.27 14.63
N SER A 174 -10.66 -15.75 15.73
CA SER A 174 -11.67 -16.46 16.54
C SER A 174 -13.11 -16.15 16.17
N THR A 175 -13.36 -15.03 15.47
CA THR A 175 -14.70 -14.63 15.03
C THR A 175 -14.84 -14.78 13.50
N PHE A 176 -14.24 -13.88 12.73
CA PHE A 176 -14.42 -13.79 11.28
C PHE A 176 -13.87 -15.01 10.54
N ALA A 177 -12.68 -15.48 10.92
CA ALA A 177 -12.01 -16.57 10.22
C ALA A 177 -12.67 -17.95 10.38
N THR A 178 -13.51 -18.14 11.40
CA THR A 178 -14.24 -19.40 11.62
C THR A 178 -15.34 -19.64 10.57
N GLN A 179 -15.77 -18.57 9.90
CA GLN A 179 -16.75 -18.58 8.83
C GLN A 179 -16.18 -17.82 7.63
N ALA A 180 -14.94 -18.12 7.25
CA ALA A 180 -14.29 -17.38 6.17
C ALA A 180 -15.02 -17.63 4.85
N HIS A 181 -15.28 -16.55 4.10
CA HIS A 181 -15.91 -16.60 2.80
C HIS A 181 -15.01 -17.31 1.80
N GLN A 182 -15.60 -18.18 0.98
CA GLN A 182 -14.93 -18.92 -0.10
C GLN A 182 -15.73 -18.76 -1.38
N HIS A 183 -15.08 -19.07 -2.51
CA HIS A 183 -15.72 -18.96 -3.81
C HIS A 183 -17.06 -19.71 -3.86
N GLY A 184 -18.08 -19.08 -4.48
CA GLY A 184 -19.42 -19.64 -4.62
C GLY A 184 -20.29 -19.50 -3.35
N GLY A 185 -19.91 -18.65 -2.40
CA GLY A 185 -20.72 -18.33 -1.21
C GLY A 185 -20.63 -19.36 -0.08
N THR A 186 -19.69 -20.29 -0.15
CA THR A 186 -19.47 -21.28 0.91
C THR A 186 -18.64 -20.68 2.04
N HIS A 187 -18.79 -21.21 3.25
CA HIS A 187 -18.07 -20.73 4.44
C HIS A 187 -17.26 -21.87 5.05
N VAL A 188 -15.98 -21.62 5.31
CA VAL A 188 -15.04 -22.63 5.82
C VAL A 188 -14.22 -22.04 6.96
N ASP A 189 -13.91 -22.86 7.96
CA ASP A 189 -13.00 -22.46 9.04
C ASP A 189 -11.57 -22.32 8.50
N LYS A 190 -11.06 -21.09 8.54
CA LYS A 190 -9.70 -20.70 8.17
C LYS A 190 -8.97 -20.05 9.35
N ALA A 191 -9.42 -20.23 10.59
CA ALA A 191 -8.84 -19.62 11.79
C ALA A 191 -7.31 -19.79 11.85
N GLN A 192 -6.83 -21.03 11.72
CA GLN A 192 -5.38 -21.30 11.73
C GLN A 192 -4.64 -20.59 10.58
N THR A 193 -5.25 -20.52 9.40
CA THR A 193 -4.63 -19.87 8.24
C THR A 193 -4.50 -18.37 8.48
N VAL A 194 -5.57 -17.74 8.97
CA VAL A 194 -5.60 -16.31 9.31
C VAL A 194 -4.58 -15.99 10.40
N LEU A 195 -4.50 -16.80 11.45
CA LEU A 195 -3.53 -16.61 12.54
C LEU A 195 -2.09 -16.69 12.04
N VAL A 196 -1.75 -17.75 11.29
CA VAL A 196 -0.38 -17.94 10.77
C VAL A 196 0.00 -16.83 9.78
N SER A 197 -0.89 -16.50 8.84
CA SER A 197 -0.63 -15.44 7.87
C SER A 197 -0.56 -14.06 8.50
N GLY A 198 -1.42 -13.76 9.47
CA GLY A 198 -1.40 -12.49 10.20
C GLY A 198 -0.13 -12.32 11.04
N VAL A 199 0.34 -13.38 11.70
CA VAL A 199 1.65 -13.36 12.37
C VAL A 199 2.78 -13.16 11.36
N ALA A 200 2.73 -13.80 10.19
CA ALA A 200 3.71 -13.58 9.14
C ALA A 200 3.71 -12.12 8.62
N GLY A 201 2.54 -11.49 8.51
CA GLY A 201 2.41 -10.07 8.16
C GLY A 201 3.04 -9.16 9.22
N LEU A 202 2.73 -9.41 10.49
CA LEU A 202 3.32 -8.71 11.64
C LEU A 202 4.86 -8.87 11.68
N ILE A 203 5.37 -10.09 11.51
CA ILE A 203 6.82 -10.33 11.45
C ILE A 203 7.45 -9.58 10.29
N THR A 204 6.82 -9.60 9.11
CA THR A 204 7.32 -8.89 7.94
C THR A 204 7.42 -7.40 8.21
N TYR A 205 6.41 -6.80 8.85
CA TYR A 205 6.44 -5.41 9.27
C TYR A 205 7.62 -5.12 10.21
N LEU A 206 7.76 -5.90 11.29
CA LEU A 206 8.82 -5.70 12.29
C LEU A 206 10.22 -5.90 11.70
N VAL A 207 10.40 -6.86 10.80
CA VAL A 207 11.69 -7.11 10.14
C VAL A 207 12.03 -5.96 9.20
N VAL A 208 11.10 -5.56 8.32
CA VAL A 208 11.41 -4.55 7.30
C VAL A 208 11.52 -3.16 7.92
N GLY A 209 10.60 -2.78 8.81
CA GLY A 209 10.63 -1.50 9.52
C GLY A 209 11.75 -1.43 10.56
N GLY A 210 11.88 -2.47 11.40
CA GLY A 210 12.89 -2.52 12.46
C GLY A 210 14.33 -2.54 11.93
N LEU A 211 14.58 -3.21 10.80
CA LEU A 211 15.89 -3.17 10.15
C LEU A 211 16.19 -1.79 9.54
N SER A 212 15.19 -1.09 8.99
CA SER A 212 15.40 0.29 8.50
C SER A 212 15.86 1.21 9.64
N GLY A 213 15.11 1.25 10.75
CA GLY A 213 15.44 2.07 11.91
C GLY A 213 16.78 1.69 12.55
N TYR A 214 17.11 0.39 12.59
CA TYR A 214 18.42 -0.06 13.08
C TYR A 214 19.58 0.51 12.23
N PHE A 215 19.46 0.50 10.91
CA PHE A 215 20.50 1.05 10.04
C PHE A 215 20.55 2.58 10.09
N GLU A 216 19.41 3.26 10.23
CA GLU A 216 19.32 4.72 10.42
C GLU A 216 20.00 5.17 11.72
N ASN A 217 19.73 4.53 12.85
CA ASN A 217 20.40 4.86 14.11
C ASN A 217 21.92 4.65 14.03
N ARG A 218 22.36 3.59 13.34
CA ARG A 218 23.80 3.35 13.12
C ARG A 218 24.45 4.37 12.19
N LEU A 219 23.71 4.94 11.25
CA LEU A 219 24.19 6.03 10.41
C LEU A 219 24.45 7.27 11.25
N GLU A 220 23.53 7.63 12.13
CA GLU A 220 23.67 8.76 13.04
C GLU A 220 24.89 8.59 13.96
N GLU A 221 25.09 7.39 14.53
CA GLU A 221 26.28 7.06 15.33
C GLU A 221 27.60 7.14 14.53
N GLU A 222 27.58 6.76 13.25
CA GLU A 222 28.77 6.78 12.38
C GLU A 222 29.11 8.19 11.85
N ASP A 223 28.10 9.06 11.66
CA ASP A 223 28.28 10.47 11.30
C ASP A 223 28.87 11.27 12.47
N GLU A 224 28.50 10.95 13.72
CA GLU A 224 29.08 11.58 14.92
C GLU A 224 30.55 11.19 15.18
N THR A 225 31.00 10.05 14.66
CA THR A 225 32.32 9.47 14.98
C THR A 225 33.41 9.74 13.93
N GLU A 226 33.20 10.66 12.98
CA GLU A 226 34.10 10.93 11.84
C GLU A 226 34.59 9.63 11.15
N SER A 227 33.68 8.65 10.99
CA SER A 227 34.02 7.36 10.40
C SER A 227 34.26 7.44 8.87
N ASP A 228 34.89 6.41 8.31
CA ASP A 228 35.25 6.33 6.88
C ASP A 228 34.02 6.56 5.98
N ALA A 229 34.07 7.54 5.08
CA ALA A 229 32.93 7.90 4.21
C ALA A 229 32.32 6.72 3.42
N LYS A 230 33.08 5.62 3.26
CA LYS A 230 32.58 4.37 2.67
C LYS A 230 31.60 3.60 3.57
N SER A 231 31.75 3.61 4.89
CA SER A 231 30.85 2.90 5.82
C SER A 231 29.50 3.61 5.89
N ALA A 232 29.49 4.94 6.00
CA ALA A 232 28.29 5.76 5.97
C ALA A 232 27.49 5.55 4.66
N VAL A 233 28.15 5.57 3.49
CA VAL A 233 27.48 5.30 2.20
C VAL A 233 26.87 3.89 2.15
N LEU A 234 27.56 2.88 2.71
CA LEU A 234 27.06 1.51 2.74
C LEU A 234 25.83 1.37 3.65
N LEU A 235 25.88 1.96 4.86
CA LEU A 235 24.74 1.93 5.79
C LEU A 235 23.53 2.66 5.19
N ALA A 236 23.73 3.83 4.60
CA ALA A 236 22.66 4.60 3.94
C ALA A 236 22.02 3.79 2.79
N GLY A 237 22.85 3.06 2.04
CA GLY A 237 22.38 2.13 1.03
C GLY A 237 21.53 0.99 1.60
N ARG A 238 21.87 0.48 2.78
CA ARG A 238 21.10 -0.60 3.45
C ARG A 238 19.78 -0.09 4.02
N ALA A 239 19.76 1.05 4.71
CA ALA A 239 18.53 1.66 5.21
C ALA A 239 17.55 1.92 4.05
N ALA A 240 18.03 2.55 2.98
CA ALA A 240 17.21 2.81 1.81
C ALA A 240 16.76 1.55 1.06
N PHE A 241 17.55 0.46 1.10
CA PHE A 241 17.10 -0.85 0.59
C PHE A 241 15.94 -1.42 1.41
N PHE A 242 15.97 -1.34 2.74
CA PHE A 242 14.86 -1.80 3.58
C PHE A 242 13.62 -0.90 3.44
N MET A 243 13.77 0.41 3.31
CA MET A 243 12.67 1.31 2.92
C MET A 243 12.11 0.97 1.53
N PHE A 244 12.95 0.56 0.59
CA PHE A 244 12.48 0.07 -0.71
C PHE A 244 11.69 -1.23 -0.57
N LEU A 245 12.17 -2.20 0.21
CA LEU A 245 11.41 -3.41 0.51
C LEU A 245 10.09 -3.11 1.21
N TYR A 246 10.08 -2.14 2.13
CA TYR A 246 8.87 -1.66 2.80
C TYR A 246 7.83 -1.20 1.79
N LEU A 247 8.24 -0.37 0.82
CA LEU A 247 7.38 0.10 -0.27
C LEU A 247 6.81 -1.07 -1.09
N GLU A 248 7.63 -2.03 -1.47
CA GLU A 248 7.16 -3.15 -2.29
C GLU A 248 6.20 -4.10 -1.53
N VAL A 249 6.40 -4.33 -0.22
CA VAL A 249 5.47 -5.11 0.60
C VAL A 249 4.17 -4.33 0.86
N LEU A 250 4.27 -3.02 1.02
CA LEU A 250 3.12 -2.13 1.11
C LEU A 250 2.29 -2.23 -0.17
N ASP A 251 2.92 -2.09 -1.35
CA ASP A 251 2.25 -2.27 -2.63
C ASP A 251 1.64 -3.66 -2.79
N ALA A 252 2.33 -4.69 -2.32
CA ALA A 252 1.80 -6.04 -2.34
C ALA A 252 0.46 -6.15 -1.61
N SER A 253 0.41 -5.55 -0.42
CA SER A 253 -0.78 -5.55 0.45
C SER A 253 -1.95 -4.83 -0.22
N PHE A 254 -1.73 -3.66 -0.83
CA PHE A 254 -2.78 -2.91 -1.56
C PHE A 254 -3.16 -3.55 -2.90
N SER A 255 -2.23 -4.21 -3.57
CA SER A 255 -2.46 -4.70 -4.94
C SER A 255 -3.42 -5.88 -5.00
N PHE A 256 -3.60 -6.63 -3.91
CA PHE A 256 -4.40 -7.84 -3.93
C PHE A 256 -5.89 -7.55 -4.12
N ASP A 257 -6.42 -6.49 -3.49
CA ASP A 257 -7.81 -6.07 -3.67
C ASP A 257 -8.08 -5.64 -5.13
N GLY A 258 -7.10 -5.01 -5.77
CA GLY A 258 -7.17 -4.70 -7.21
C GLY A 258 -7.28 -5.96 -8.10
N VAL A 259 -6.60 -7.05 -7.72
CA VAL A 259 -6.69 -8.34 -8.42
C VAL A 259 -8.04 -9.02 -8.17
N ILE A 260 -8.55 -9.00 -6.94
CA ILE A 260 -9.87 -9.55 -6.61
C ILE A 260 -10.99 -8.77 -7.32
N GLY A 261 -10.94 -7.44 -7.28
CA GLY A 261 -11.88 -6.58 -8.00
C GLY A 261 -11.82 -6.74 -9.51
N ALA A 262 -10.66 -7.05 -10.08
CA ALA A 262 -10.51 -7.33 -11.49
C ALA A 262 -11.24 -8.60 -11.94
N PHE A 263 -11.37 -9.62 -11.08
CA PHE A 263 -12.15 -10.83 -11.39
C PHE A 263 -13.66 -10.55 -11.52
N ALA A 264 -14.18 -9.45 -10.97
CA ALA A 264 -15.55 -9.03 -11.23
C ALA A 264 -15.75 -8.51 -12.66
N ILE A 265 -14.65 -8.16 -13.35
CA ILE A 265 -14.65 -7.63 -14.72
C ILE A 265 -14.29 -8.72 -15.74
N THR A 266 -13.23 -9.50 -15.47
CA THR A 266 -12.80 -10.60 -16.35
C THR A 266 -11.95 -11.63 -15.61
N ASN A 267 -12.05 -12.89 -16.02
CA ASN A 267 -11.18 -13.98 -15.55
C ASN A 267 -9.96 -14.18 -16.45
N ASP A 268 -9.80 -13.38 -17.50
CA ASP A 268 -8.62 -13.44 -18.37
C ASP A 268 -7.43 -12.70 -17.73
N ILE A 269 -6.47 -13.48 -17.24
CA ILE A 269 -5.26 -12.97 -16.60
C ILE A 269 -4.42 -12.09 -17.53
N VAL A 270 -4.45 -12.32 -18.85
CA VAL A 270 -3.74 -11.47 -19.81
C VAL A 270 -4.40 -10.09 -19.84
N LEU A 271 -5.74 -10.03 -19.91
CA LEU A 271 -6.45 -8.76 -19.84
C LEU A 271 -6.28 -8.07 -18.48
N MET A 272 -6.31 -8.82 -17.37
CA MET A 272 -6.04 -8.30 -16.03
C MET A 272 -4.64 -7.70 -15.95
N ALA A 273 -3.61 -8.43 -16.43
CA ALA A 273 -2.23 -7.96 -16.42
C ALA A 273 -2.05 -6.69 -17.28
N LEU A 274 -2.71 -6.60 -18.44
CA LEU A 274 -2.68 -5.40 -19.28
C LEU A 274 -3.38 -4.21 -18.61
N GLY A 275 -4.61 -4.40 -18.13
CA GLY A 275 -5.42 -3.35 -17.51
C GLY A 275 -4.87 -2.86 -16.18
N LEU A 276 -4.66 -3.77 -15.22
CA LEU A 276 -4.07 -3.45 -13.92
C LEU A 276 -2.63 -2.97 -14.07
N GLY A 277 -1.85 -3.55 -14.99
CA GLY A 277 -0.49 -3.10 -15.28
C GLY A 277 -0.46 -1.67 -15.82
N MET A 278 -1.39 -1.30 -16.69
CA MET A 278 -1.55 0.08 -17.15
C MET A 278 -1.90 1.02 -16.00
N GLY A 279 -2.87 0.67 -15.15
CA GLY A 279 -3.25 1.48 -14.00
C GLY A 279 -2.10 1.68 -13.01
N ALA A 280 -1.36 0.61 -12.72
CA ALA A 280 -0.19 0.64 -11.84
C ALA A 280 0.90 1.61 -12.31
N MET A 281 1.10 1.73 -13.63
CA MET A 281 2.01 2.73 -14.20
C MET A 281 1.57 4.16 -13.90
N TYR A 282 0.27 4.44 -13.93
CA TYR A 282 -0.28 5.75 -13.58
C TYR A 282 -0.14 6.02 -12.09
N VAL A 283 -0.49 5.06 -11.22
CA VAL A 283 -0.35 5.14 -9.77
C VAL A 283 1.11 5.46 -9.39
N ARG A 284 2.08 4.73 -9.96
CA ARG A 284 3.51 5.00 -9.76
C ARG A 284 3.96 6.37 -10.27
N SER A 285 3.48 6.76 -11.45
CA SER A 285 3.78 8.08 -12.02
C SER A 285 3.22 9.21 -11.14
N LEU A 286 2.05 8.99 -10.55
CA LEU A 286 1.41 9.89 -9.60
C LEU A 286 2.23 10.00 -8.30
N THR A 287 2.70 8.89 -7.73
CA THR A 287 3.58 8.90 -6.55
C THR A 287 4.78 9.82 -6.76
N VAL A 288 5.49 9.66 -7.88
CA VAL A 288 6.68 10.49 -8.17
C VAL A 288 6.31 11.92 -8.49
N TYR A 289 5.15 12.14 -9.12
CA TYR A 289 4.65 13.48 -9.34
C TYR A 289 4.42 14.21 -8.00
N LEU A 290 3.77 13.57 -7.03
CA LEU A 290 3.52 14.11 -5.69
C LEU A 290 4.84 14.46 -4.96
N VAL A 291 5.84 13.59 -5.04
CA VAL A 291 7.17 13.84 -4.45
C VAL A 291 7.87 15.02 -5.12
N ARG A 292 7.94 15.04 -6.47
CA ARG A 292 8.69 16.08 -7.20
C ARG A 292 8.05 17.45 -7.19
N GLN A 293 6.74 17.53 -7.01
CA GLN A 293 6.03 18.80 -6.89
C GLN A 293 6.01 19.33 -5.45
N GLY A 294 6.49 18.55 -4.46
CA GLY A 294 6.38 18.94 -3.05
C GLY A 294 4.93 19.04 -2.59
N THR A 295 4.01 18.33 -3.25
CA THR A 295 2.55 18.43 -2.97
C THR A 295 2.23 17.97 -1.55
N LEU A 296 2.98 17.01 -1.01
CA LEU A 296 2.81 16.58 0.38
C LEU A 296 3.17 17.69 1.38
N ASP A 297 4.15 18.53 1.05
CA ASP A 297 4.57 19.64 1.92
C ASP A 297 3.59 20.83 1.81
N GLU A 298 3.03 21.07 0.62
CA GLU A 298 1.99 22.08 0.40
C GLU A 298 0.67 21.69 1.09
N TYR A 299 0.29 20.42 1.06
CA TYR A 299 -0.94 19.89 1.64
C TYR A 299 -0.66 19.03 2.86
N VAL A 300 -0.39 19.69 3.99
CA VAL A 300 0.13 19.08 5.22
C VAL A 300 -0.73 17.92 5.77
N TYR A 301 -2.06 17.95 5.63
CA TYR A 301 -2.90 16.84 6.12
C TYR A 301 -3.01 15.67 5.15
N LEU A 302 -2.51 15.78 3.91
CA LEU A 302 -2.65 14.74 2.89
C LEU A 302 -2.00 13.42 3.32
N GLU A 303 -0.85 13.50 4.01
CA GLU A 303 -0.18 12.33 4.60
C GLU A 303 -1.01 11.70 5.72
N HIS A 304 -1.73 12.49 6.53
CA HIS A 304 -2.63 11.98 7.56
C HIS A 304 -3.80 11.23 6.94
N GLY A 305 -4.47 11.84 5.96
CA GLY A 305 -5.59 11.21 5.25
C GLY A 305 -5.20 9.88 4.63
N ALA A 306 -3.98 9.80 4.10
CA ALA A 306 -3.43 8.56 3.56
C ALA A 306 -3.29 7.48 4.63
N HIS A 307 -2.68 7.76 5.78
CA HIS A 307 -2.58 6.79 6.87
C HIS A 307 -3.94 6.37 7.45
N TYR A 308 -4.91 7.28 7.54
CA TYR A 308 -6.28 6.90 7.89
C TYR A 308 -6.93 5.97 6.86
N ALA A 309 -6.65 6.17 5.57
CA ALA A 309 -7.08 5.26 4.51
C ALA A 309 -6.43 3.87 4.66
N ILE A 310 -5.13 3.81 4.99
CA ILE A 310 -4.45 2.53 5.34
C ILE A 310 -5.15 1.83 6.50
N GLY A 311 -5.45 2.55 7.59
CA GLY A 311 -6.11 1.98 8.76
C GLY A 311 -7.52 1.49 8.45
N ALA A 312 -8.27 2.25 7.65
CA ALA A 312 -9.58 1.83 7.17
C ALA A 312 -9.49 0.56 6.30
N LEU A 313 -8.52 0.50 5.39
CA LEU A 313 -8.31 -0.68 4.55
C LEU A 313 -7.90 -1.90 5.38
N ALA A 314 -7.01 -1.73 6.36
CA ALA A 314 -6.61 -2.81 7.26
C ALA A 314 -7.83 -3.43 7.97
N VAL A 315 -8.77 -2.59 8.44
CA VAL A 315 -10.03 -3.06 9.04
C VAL A 315 -10.92 -3.74 7.99
N ILE A 316 -11.07 -3.14 6.81
CA ILE A 316 -11.87 -3.71 5.71
C ILE A 316 -11.34 -5.11 5.36
N LEU A 317 -10.02 -5.28 5.19
CA LEU A 317 -9.39 -6.58 4.93
C LEU A 317 -9.71 -7.63 6.01
N MET A 318 -9.73 -7.24 7.29
CA MET A 318 -10.11 -8.18 8.36
C MET A 318 -11.59 -8.58 8.27
N VAL A 319 -12.46 -7.63 7.91
CA VAL A 319 -13.90 -7.88 7.75
C VAL A 319 -14.18 -8.71 6.49
N THR A 320 -13.43 -8.49 5.40
CA THR A 320 -13.62 -9.22 4.14
C THR A 320 -13.27 -10.69 4.23
N ILE A 321 -12.55 -11.12 5.28
CA ILE A 321 -12.30 -12.53 5.56
C ILE A 321 -13.62 -13.31 5.64
N GLN A 322 -14.67 -12.72 6.22
CA GLN A 322 -15.99 -13.34 6.35
C GLN A 322 -17.04 -12.76 5.40
N TYR A 323 -16.99 -11.45 5.13
CA TYR A 323 -18.06 -10.76 4.41
C TYR A 323 -17.60 -10.27 3.05
N GLU A 324 -18.37 -10.50 1.99
CA GLU A 324 -18.10 -9.85 0.70
C GLU A 324 -18.42 -8.35 0.82
N ILE A 325 -17.39 -7.52 0.72
CA ILE A 325 -17.53 -6.07 0.62
C ILE A 325 -17.38 -5.69 -0.85
N ASN A 326 -18.24 -4.79 -1.32
CA ASN A 326 -18.12 -4.28 -2.68
C ASN A 326 -16.85 -3.42 -2.80
N GLU A 327 -16.01 -3.72 -3.79
CA GLU A 327 -14.74 -3.01 -4.02
C GLU A 327 -14.92 -1.51 -4.26
N VAL A 328 -16.07 -1.09 -4.79
CA VAL A 328 -16.40 0.33 -4.93
C VAL A 328 -16.49 0.99 -3.55
N ILE A 329 -17.02 0.31 -2.53
CA ILE A 329 -17.07 0.83 -1.16
C ILE A 329 -15.65 0.95 -0.61
N THR A 330 -14.83 -0.10 -0.77
CA THR A 330 -13.42 -0.10 -0.34
C THR A 330 -12.66 1.08 -0.94
N GLY A 331 -12.73 1.27 -2.26
CA GLY A 331 -12.09 2.39 -2.95
C GLY A 331 -12.65 3.76 -2.56
N LEU A 332 -13.97 3.87 -2.40
CA LEU A 332 -14.61 5.13 -2.02
C LEU A 332 -14.17 5.60 -0.62
N VAL A 333 -13.97 4.69 0.33
CA VAL A 333 -13.48 5.04 1.67
C VAL A 333 -12.11 5.73 1.58
N GLY A 334 -11.18 5.16 0.81
CA GLY A 334 -9.87 5.76 0.56
C GLY A 334 -9.98 7.12 -0.12
N VAL A 335 -10.74 7.20 -1.22
CA VAL A 335 -10.95 8.46 -1.97
C VAL A 335 -11.56 9.56 -1.09
N VAL A 336 -12.55 9.23 -0.25
CA VAL A 336 -13.19 10.20 0.65
C VAL A 336 -12.21 10.71 1.70
N LEU A 337 -11.40 9.84 2.31
CA LEU A 337 -10.41 10.24 3.31
C LEU A 337 -9.32 11.14 2.69
N ILE A 338 -8.83 10.78 1.50
CA ILE A 338 -7.86 11.60 0.78
C ILE A 338 -8.47 12.95 0.37
N ALA A 339 -9.67 12.96 -0.22
CA ALA A 339 -10.34 14.19 -0.63
C ALA A 339 -10.62 15.10 0.58
N TRP A 340 -11.03 14.54 1.72
CA TRP A 340 -11.29 15.29 2.93
C TRP A 340 -10.01 15.88 3.54
N SER A 341 -8.92 15.13 3.57
CA SER A 341 -7.63 15.62 4.05
C SER A 341 -7.04 16.70 3.15
N PHE A 342 -7.19 16.56 1.83
CA PHE A 342 -6.84 17.56 0.84
C PHE A 342 -7.65 18.85 1.03
N TRP A 343 -8.98 18.74 1.13
CA TRP A 343 -9.86 19.90 1.36
C TRP A 343 -9.55 20.61 2.68
N SER A 344 -9.28 19.85 3.74
CA SER A 344 -8.87 20.40 5.04
C SER A 344 -7.54 21.16 4.95
N SER A 345 -6.60 20.68 4.14
CA SER A 345 -5.32 21.34 3.91
C SER A 345 -5.49 22.63 3.11
N VAL A 346 -6.30 22.60 2.04
CA VAL A 346 -6.66 23.78 1.26
C VAL A 346 -7.29 24.86 2.15
N ARG A 347 -8.24 24.46 3.01
CA ARG A 347 -8.88 25.39 3.96
C ARG A 347 -7.87 26.02 4.92
N ARG A 348 -6.96 25.23 5.50
CA ARG A 348 -5.88 25.74 6.37
C ARG A 348 -4.95 26.71 5.64
N ASN A 349 -4.62 26.45 4.38
CA ASN A 349 -3.75 27.33 3.58
C ASN A 349 -4.44 28.63 3.16
N GLN A 350 -5.78 28.65 3.16
CA GLN A 350 -6.58 29.85 2.89
C GLN A 350 -6.81 30.72 4.12
N GLU A 351 -6.65 30.18 5.33
CA GLU A 351 -6.68 30.98 6.56
C GLU A 351 -5.40 31.85 6.59
N PRO A 352 -5.52 33.20 6.49
CA PRO A 352 -4.36 34.07 6.57
C PRO A 352 -3.65 33.81 7.90
N ALA A 353 -2.31 33.91 7.90
CA ALA A 353 -1.45 33.78 9.07
C ALA A 353 -1.73 34.85 10.16
N MET A 354 -2.94 34.88 10.73
CA MET A 354 -3.39 35.77 11.79
C MET A 354 -3.05 35.19 13.17
N THR A 355 -1.86 34.61 13.34
CA THR A 355 -1.37 34.19 14.67
C THR A 355 0.15 34.06 14.77
N LYS A 356 0.91 34.96 14.14
CA LYS A 356 2.33 35.20 14.48
C LYS A 356 2.67 36.68 14.36
N SER A 357 2.07 37.49 15.24
CA SER A 357 2.57 38.82 15.57
C SER A 357 2.13 39.16 16.98
N GLU A 358 2.68 38.45 17.98
CA GLU A 358 2.90 39.11 19.27
C GLU A 358 4.14 39.98 19.10
N PRO A 359 4.05 41.31 19.26
CA PRO A 359 5.23 42.14 19.26
C PRO A 359 6.02 41.79 20.52
N GLU A 360 7.31 41.47 20.36
CA GLU A 360 8.29 41.54 21.44
C GLU A 360 8.13 42.89 22.13
N THR A 361 7.53 42.90 23.31
CA THR A 361 7.72 44.00 24.25
C THR A 361 9.17 43.97 24.69
N LEU A 362 10.01 44.67 23.91
CA LEU A 362 11.32 45.14 24.32
C LEU A 362 11.15 45.95 25.61
N THR A 363 11.34 45.31 26.76
CA THR A 363 11.69 45.99 28.00
C THR A 363 13.17 45.77 28.25
N VAL A 364 13.96 46.79 27.94
CA VAL A 364 15.32 47.00 28.45
C VAL A 364 15.50 48.51 28.61
N PRO A 365 16.21 49.00 29.64
CA PRO A 365 16.36 48.55 31.03
C PRO A 365 15.60 49.42 32.03
#